data_AF-A0A8C9MEW1-F1
#
_entry.id   AF-A0A8C9MEW1-F1
#
_cell.length_a   1.000
_cell.length_b   1.000
_cell.length_c   1.000
_cell.angle_alpha   90.00
_cell.angle_beta   90.00
_cell.angle_gamma   90.00
#
_symmetry.space_group_name_H-M   'P 1'
#
loop_
_entity.id
_entity.type
_entity.pdbx_description
1 polymer ?
#
loop_
_entity_poly.entity_id
_entity_poly.type
_entity_poly.pdbx_seq_one_letter_code
_entity_poly.pdbx_strand_id
1 'polypeptide(L)' 'MENFQKVEKIGEGTYGVVYKARNKVTGEVVALKKIRPGTRETEGVPSTAIREISLLKELNHPNIV' A
#
# COMPACT_ATOMS: atom_id res chain seq x y z
N MET A 1 -7.06 -4.40 -8.10
CA MET A 1 -6.97 -5.51 -7.12
C MET A 1 -7.18 -6.89 -7.75
N GLU A 2 -7.76 -6.98 -8.94
CA GLU A 2 -8.06 -8.28 -9.58
C GLU A 2 -6.81 -9.15 -9.83
N ASN A 3 -5.67 -8.52 -10.12
CA ASN A 3 -4.39 -9.20 -10.33
C ASN A 3 -3.68 -9.66 -9.04
N PHE A 4 -4.25 -9.40 -7.86
CA PHE A 4 -3.63 -9.78 -6.59
C PHE A 4 -4.56 -10.66 -5.77
N GLN A 5 -4.04 -11.77 -5.26
CA GLN A 5 -4.71 -12.62 -4.28
C GLN A 5 -4.24 -12.20 -2.89
N LYS A 6 -5.12 -11.63 -2.07
CA LYS A 6 -4.81 -11.36 -0.66
C LYS A 6 -4.69 -12.68 0.09
N VAL A 7 -3.62 -12.83 0.86
CA VAL A 7 -3.32 -14.03 1.64
C VAL A 7 -3.75 -13.80 3.09
N GLU A 8 -3.15 -12.82 3.74
CA GLU A 8 -3.38 -12.54 5.16
C GLU A 8 -3.12 -11.06 5.47
N LYS A 9 -3.71 -10.58 6.56
CA LYS A 9 -3.41 -9.25 7.10
C LYS A 9 -2.11 -9.36 7.91
N ILE A 10 -1.13 -8.52 7.58
CA ILE A 10 0.19 -8.53 8.23
C ILE A 10 0.45 -7.29 9.08
N GLY A 11 -0.37 -6.25 8.95
CA GLY A 11 -0.22 -5.05 9.77
C GLY A 11 -1.42 -4.12 9.71
N GLU A 12 -1.56 -3.28 10.72
CA GLU A 12 -2.55 -2.21 10.80
C GLU A 12 -1.95 -1.02 11.51
N GLY A 13 -2.20 0.17 10.96
CA GLY A 13 -1.83 1.43 11.60
C GLY A 13 -2.88 2.49 11.33
N THR A 14 -2.60 3.69 11.83
CA THR A 14 -3.49 4.86 11.73
C THR A 14 -3.97 5.13 10.30
N TYR A 15 -3.10 4.90 9.31
CA TYR A 15 -3.35 5.25 7.91
C TYR A 15 -3.91 4.11 7.05
N GLY A 16 -4.01 2.88 7.57
CA GLY A 16 -4.44 1.76 6.74
C GLY A 16 -4.10 0.37 7.26
N VAL A 17 -4.42 -0.61 6.43
CA VAL A 17 -4.17 -2.03 6.69
C VAL A 17 -3.22 -2.57 5.63
N VAL A 18 -2.20 -3.32 6.05
CA VAL A 18 -1.25 -3.98 5.16
C VAL A 18 -1.59 -5.46 5.06
N TYR A 19 -1.71 -5.94 3.82
CA TYR A 19 -1.94 -7.35 3.51
C TYR A 19 -0.74 -7.94 2.80
N LYS A 20 -0.36 -9.16 3.15
CA LYS A 20 0.45 -10.00 2.27
C LYS A 20 -0.44 -10.47 1.13
N ALA A 21 0.04 -10.36 -0.09
CA ALA A 21 -0.66 -10.78 -1.28
C ALA A 21 0.27 -11.49 -2.25
N ARG A 22 -0.30 -12.29 -3.14
CA ARG A 22 0.39 -12.86 -4.29
C ARG A 22 -0.06 -12.17 -5.55
N ASN A 23 0.87 -11.67 -6.35
CA ASN A 23 0.60 -11.22 -7.71
C ASN A 23 0.24 -12.47 -8.55
N LYS A 24 -0.96 -12.49 -9.13
CA LYS A 24 -1.47 -13.63 -9.91
C LYS A 24 -0.76 -13.81 -11.25
N VAL A 25 -0.15 -12.74 -11.77
CA VAL A 25 0.55 -12.74 -13.06
C VAL A 25 1.99 -13.19 -12.89
N THR A 26 2.71 -12.59 -11.93
CA THR A 26 4.14 -12.87 -11.72
C THR A 26 4.41 -13.98 -10.70
N GLY A 27 3.42 -14.34 -9.90
CA GLY A 27 3.57 -15.25 -8.76
C GLY A 27 4.27 -14.63 -7.55
N GLU A 28 4.74 -13.38 -7.63
CA GLU A 28 5.50 -12.71 -6.58
C GLU A 28 4.69 -12.46 -5.31
N VAL A 29 5.32 -12.58 -4.15
CA VAL A 29 4.72 -12.22 -2.86
C VAL A 29 5.02 -10.76 -2.58
N VAL A 30 3.97 -9.96 -2.40
CA VAL A 30 4.03 -8.51 -2.22
C VAL A 30 3.25 -8.05 -0.98
N ALA A 31 3.55 -6.85 -0.49
CA ALA A 31 2.76 -6.17 0.53
C ALA A 31 1.81 -5.15 -0.12
N LEU A 32 0.51 -5.23 0.20
CA LEU A 32 -0.51 -4.29 -0.25
C LEU A 32 -0.97 -3.42 0.92
N LYS A 33 -0.58 -2.15 0.93
CA LYS A 33 -1.06 -1.13 1.89
C LYS A 33 -2.39 -0.55 1.39
N LYS A 34 -3.50 -0.96 2.00
CA LYS A 34 -4.83 -0.38 1.76
C LYS A 34 -4.99 0.86 2.63
N ILE A 35 -4.92 2.04 2.00
CA ILE A 35 -5.13 3.33 2.67
C ILE A 35 -6.61 3.45 3.08
N ARG A 36 -6.86 3.90 4.30
CA ARG A 36 -8.20 4.29 4.74
C ARG A 36 -8.49 5.69 4.18
N PRO A 37 -9.58 5.89 3.41
CA PRO A 37 -10.05 7.25 3.16
C PRO A 37 -10.32 7.90 4.52
N GLY A 38 -9.99 9.18 4.67
CA GLY A 38 -10.18 9.92 5.92
C GLY A 38 -11.66 9.94 6.35
N THR A 39 -11.95 10.61 7.47
CA THR A 39 -13.32 10.77 8.02
C THR A 39 -14.31 11.42 7.04
N ARG A 40 -13.84 11.95 5.91
CA ARG A 40 -14.66 12.49 4.82
C ARG A 40 -14.31 11.81 3.49
N GLU A 41 -15.29 11.13 2.92
CA GLU A 41 -15.20 10.49 1.60
C GLU A 41 -14.93 11.49 0.45
N THR A 42 -15.12 12.79 0.71
CA THR A 42 -14.94 13.89 -0.26
C THR A 42 -13.51 14.42 -0.39
N GLU A 43 -12.57 14.02 0.48
CA GLU A 43 -11.21 14.60 0.51
C GLU A 43 -10.20 13.95 -0.46
N GLY A 44 -10.64 13.00 -1.28
CA GLY A 44 -9.75 12.34 -2.25
C GLY A 44 -8.63 11.54 -1.57
N VAL A 45 -7.47 11.44 -2.23
CA VAL A 45 -6.30 10.74 -1.65
C VAL A 45 -5.64 11.64 -0.62
N PRO A 46 -5.42 11.19 0.63
CA PRO A 46 -4.75 12.00 1.65
C PRO A 46 -3.39 12.53 1.18
N SER A 47 -3.11 13.81 1.42
CA SER A 47 -1.84 14.44 1.00
C SER A 47 -0.61 13.75 1.59
N THR A 48 -0.75 13.16 2.78
CA THR A 48 0.27 12.32 3.41
C THR A 48 0.60 11.08 2.58
N ALA A 49 -0.41 10.42 2.01
CA ALA A 49 -0.22 9.27 1.13
C ALA A 49 0.42 9.67 -0.20
N ILE A 50 0.04 10.82 -0.77
CA ILE A 50 0.67 11.36 -1.98
C ILE A 50 2.16 11.63 -1.73
N ARG A 51 2.48 12.29 -0.61
CA ARG A 51 3.87 12.59 -0.22
C ARG A 51 4.70 11.32 -0.01
N GLU A 52 4.15 10.31 0.65
CA GLU A 52 4.81 9.01 0.85
C GLU A 52 5.13 8.36 -0.50
N ILE A 53 4.16 8.31 -1.43
CA ILE A 53 4.35 7.72 -2.76
C ILE A 53 5.43 8.47 -3.55
N SER A 54 5.40 9.80 -3.57
CA SER A 54 6.40 10.59 -4.31
C SER A 54 7.81 10.36 -3.78
N LEU A 55 7.98 10.38 -2.46
CA LEU A 55 9.29 10.12 -1.85
C LEU A 55 9.80 8.71 -2.15
N LEU A 56 8.95 7.68 -1.98
CA LEU A 56 9.35 6.31 -2.25
C LEU A 56 9.68 6.05 -3.73
N LYS A 57 9.09 6.80 -4.67
CA LYS A 57 9.44 6.70 -6.10
C LYS A 57 10.83 7.25 -6.42
N GLU A 58 11.30 8.23 -5.65
CA GLU A 58 12.62 8.85 -5.85
C GLU A 58 13.73 8.11 -5.10
N LEU A 59 13.39 7.32 -4.09
CA LEU A 59 14.34 6.58 -3.28
C LEU A 59 14.61 5.19 -3.88
N ASN A 60 15.84 4.97 -4.35
CA ASN A 60 16.32 3.67 -4.79
C ASN A 60 17.59 3.29 -4.01
N HIS A 61 17.41 2.59 -2.89
CA HIS A 61 18.49 2.19 -1.99
C HIS A 61 18.18 0.81 -1.40
N PRO A 62 19.16 -0.11 -1.28
CA PRO A 62 18.92 -1.50 -0.81
C PRO A 62 18.36 -1.62 0.62
N ASN A 63 18.39 -0.53 1.40
CA ASN A 63 17.84 -0.48 2.77
C ASN A 63 16.61 0.41 2.90
N ILE A 64 16.04 0.88 1.78
CA ILE A 64 14.78 1.61 1.75
C ILE A 64 13.80 0.74 0.97
N VAL A 65 12.63 0.54 1.57
CA VAL A 65 11.53 -0.29 1.04
C VAL A 65 10.81 0.45 -0.08
#